data_AF-A0A7K4DSK9-F1
#
_entry.id   AF-A0A7K4DSK9-F1
#
_cell.length_a   1.000
_cell.length_b   1.000
_cell.length_c   1.000
_cell.angle_alpha   90.00
_cell.angle_beta   90.00
_cell.angle_gamma   90.00
#
_symmetry.space_group_name_H-M   'P 1'
#
loop_
_entity.id
_entity.type
_entity.pdbx_description
1 polymer ?
#
loop_
_entity_poly.entity_id
_entity_poly.type
_entity_poly.pdbx_seq_one_letter_code
_entity_poly.pdbx_strand_id
1 'polypeptide(L)'
;MTDWTNNSNDDEYKFWNWMDKDKENYDQKHPIMKKQKTKKKRLFVYGIIGLALVIAGLGIFSGTDEFGSENYFYIPDYRLNKSPLFCAQDFSDPVFPNARDILLEKTSKAVKNWQNRIEQYTETKEVWNFEFRTISKDSHFEDFGCDATITFEQFPSLGKEVVRGETALSQYGFSDVVIFYLDPVSKDKIDPNIDMVITHEIGHVLGLGHPVFEGMYDEIPFYIDDDGRFWSRSVMITPQVYPLLPSNLIYTITDYDVRSVVNLYGGGISNTPIFFGYLNYIIITIVLVGIAFFVNKKLKEY
;
A
#
# COMPACT_ATOMS: atom_id res chain seq x y z
N MET A 1 90.46 16.10 -15.79
CA MET A 1 89.87 15.50 -17.01
C MET A 1 90.49 14.13 -17.18
N THR A 2 89.79 13.11 -16.74
CA THR A 2 89.93 11.72 -17.20
C THR A 2 88.54 11.12 -17.19
N ASP A 3 88.30 10.42 -18.26
CA ASP A 3 87.05 9.99 -18.86
C ASP A 3 86.28 9.00 -17.98
N TRP A 4 84.98 9.24 -17.76
CA TRP A 4 84.08 8.33 -17.02
C TRP A 4 83.15 7.55 -17.97
N THR A 5 83.61 7.28 -19.18
CA THR A 5 82.99 6.27 -20.06
C THR A 5 83.91 5.06 -20.21
N ASN A 6 83.94 4.20 -19.18
CA ASN A 6 84.28 2.80 -19.43
C ASN A 6 83.62 1.86 -18.43
N ASN A 7 82.73 1.02 -18.98
CA ASN A 7 82.08 -0.10 -18.32
C ASN A 7 83.12 -1.14 -17.86
N SER A 8 83.02 -1.58 -16.61
CA SER A 8 83.29 -2.98 -16.29
C SER A 8 82.22 -3.48 -15.31
N ASN A 9 81.45 -4.46 -15.75
CA ASN A 9 80.32 -5.10 -15.04
C ASN A 9 80.75 -5.94 -13.81
N ASP A 10 81.91 -5.65 -13.23
CA ASP A 10 82.53 -6.48 -12.18
C ASP A 10 82.48 -5.84 -10.78
N ASP A 11 82.17 -4.54 -10.70
CA ASP A 11 82.11 -3.81 -9.41
C ASP A 11 80.70 -3.79 -8.81
N GLU A 12 79.66 -3.94 -9.63
CA GLU A 12 78.28 -4.08 -9.15
C GLU A 12 78.07 -5.43 -8.45
N TYR A 13 78.67 -6.51 -8.98
CA TYR A 13 78.56 -7.86 -8.40
C TYR A 13 79.29 -8.00 -7.05
N LYS A 14 80.36 -7.22 -6.83
CA LYS A 14 81.09 -7.19 -5.55
C LYS A 14 80.36 -6.39 -4.47
N PHE A 15 79.65 -5.33 -4.86
CA PHE A 15 78.85 -4.53 -3.93
C PHE A 15 77.65 -5.33 -3.38
N TRP A 16 76.91 -6.02 -4.25
CA TRP A 16 75.76 -6.84 -3.84
C TRP A 16 76.16 -8.03 -2.96
N ASN A 17 77.27 -8.72 -3.29
CA ASN A 17 77.76 -9.83 -2.49
C ASN A 17 78.29 -9.43 -1.11
N TRP A 18 78.79 -8.19 -0.96
CA TRP A 18 79.18 -7.66 0.35
C TRP A 18 77.94 -7.28 1.19
N MET A 19 76.94 -6.64 0.57
CA MET A 19 75.66 -6.27 1.20
C MET A 19 74.85 -7.48 1.68
N ASP A 20 74.80 -8.56 0.91
CA ASP A 20 74.03 -9.77 1.29
C ASP A 20 74.69 -10.53 2.45
N LYS A 21 76.04 -10.54 2.51
CA LYS A 21 76.79 -11.17 3.61
C LYS A 21 76.69 -10.40 4.92
N ASP A 22 76.61 -9.07 4.86
CA ASP A 22 76.41 -8.23 6.05
C ASP A 22 74.97 -8.30 6.56
N LYS A 23 74.00 -8.47 5.65
CA LYS A 23 72.59 -8.69 5.96
C LYS A 23 72.32 -10.01 6.68
N GLU A 24 72.94 -11.11 6.26
CA GLU A 24 72.82 -12.41 6.97
C GLU A 24 73.42 -12.36 8.38
N ASN A 25 74.54 -11.66 8.57
CA ASN A 25 75.16 -11.47 9.89
C ASN A 25 74.33 -10.55 10.81
N TYR A 26 73.60 -9.59 10.25
CA TYR A 26 72.70 -8.70 10.99
C TYR A 26 71.42 -9.42 11.41
N ASP A 27 70.79 -10.17 10.51
CA ASP A 27 69.52 -10.87 10.74
C ASP A 27 69.67 -12.07 11.71
N GLN A 28 70.85 -12.71 11.78
CA GLN A 28 71.14 -13.71 12.81
C GLN A 28 71.27 -13.14 14.22
N LYS A 29 71.60 -11.84 14.37
CA LYS A 29 71.74 -11.18 15.67
C LYS A 29 70.45 -10.54 16.18
N HIS A 30 69.46 -10.26 15.32
CA HIS A 30 68.25 -9.50 15.69
C HIS A 30 66.96 -10.08 15.07
N PRO A 31 66.25 -11.02 15.72
CA PRO A 31 64.99 -11.54 15.20
C PRO A 31 63.85 -10.54 15.46
N ILE A 32 63.23 -9.99 14.41
CA ILE A 32 62.08 -9.08 14.54
C ILE A 32 60.79 -9.75 14.04
N MET A 33 59.83 -9.84 14.95
CA MET A 33 58.44 -10.23 14.69
C MET A 33 57.64 -9.21 13.86
N LYS A 34 56.77 -9.76 12.99
CA LYS A 34 55.45 -9.29 12.50
C LYS A 34 55.34 -8.06 11.56
N LYS A 35 54.48 -8.23 10.52
CA LYS A 35 53.26 -7.40 10.31
C LYS A 35 52.23 -8.08 9.40
N GLN A 36 51.23 -8.71 10.01
CA GLN A 36 50.02 -9.26 9.37
C GLN A 36 48.83 -8.38 9.80
N LYS A 37 48.47 -7.31 9.06
CA LYS A 37 47.30 -6.48 9.45
C LYS A 37 46.53 -5.77 8.32
N THR A 38 46.83 -6.00 7.04
CA THR A 38 46.17 -5.29 5.92
C THR A 38 45.23 -6.15 5.06
N LYS A 39 45.34 -7.50 5.06
CA LYS A 39 44.43 -8.37 4.28
C LYS A 39 43.04 -8.59 4.89
N LYS A 40 42.89 -8.59 6.23
CA LYS A 40 41.60 -8.85 6.89
C LYS A 40 40.54 -7.74 6.66
N LYS A 41 40.93 -6.47 6.52
CA LYS A 41 39.98 -5.37 6.29
C LYS A 41 39.36 -5.41 4.89
N ARG A 42 40.13 -5.81 3.85
CA ARG A 42 39.60 -5.94 2.49
C ARG A 42 38.61 -7.10 2.38
N LEU A 43 38.91 -8.26 2.97
CA LEU A 43 37.99 -9.41 2.97
C LEU A 43 36.65 -9.10 3.68
N PHE A 44 36.69 -8.32 4.78
CA PHE A 44 35.48 -7.94 5.52
C PHE A 44 34.58 -7.00 4.70
N VAL A 45 35.16 -6.04 3.98
CA VAL A 45 34.39 -5.11 3.12
C VAL A 45 33.77 -5.83 1.93
N TYR A 46 34.51 -6.72 1.25
CA TYR A 46 33.94 -7.52 0.16
C TYR A 46 32.88 -8.51 0.66
N GLY A 47 33.02 -9.03 1.88
CA GLY A 47 32.00 -9.87 2.52
C GLY A 47 30.69 -9.13 2.79
N ILE A 48 30.77 -7.87 3.25
CA ILE A 48 29.57 -7.03 3.49
C ILE A 48 28.90 -6.65 2.17
N ILE A 49 29.68 -6.27 1.14
CA ILE A 49 29.14 -5.93 -0.19
C ILE A 49 28.50 -7.17 -0.84
N GLY A 50 29.13 -8.34 -0.73
CA GLY A 50 28.57 -9.60 -1.21
C GLY A 50 27.28 -9.98 -0.49
N LEU A 51 27.22 -9.83 0.84
CA LEU A 51 26.02 -10.08 1.62
C LEU A 51 24.88 -9.11 1.27
N ALA A 52 25.19 -7.82 1.06
CA ALA A 52 24.22 -6.82 0.64
C ALA A 52 23.67 -7.10 -0.77
N LEU A 53 24.51 -7.57 -1.70
CA LEU A 53 24.08 -7.99 -3.04
C LEU A 53 23.26 -9.29 -3.02
N VAL A 54 23.56 -10.22 -2.12
CA VAL A 54 22.76 -11.44 -1.93
C VAL A 54 21.40 -11.11 -1.29
N ILE A 55 21.34 -10.18 -0.33
CA ILE A 55 20.08 -9.71 0.26
C ILE A 55 19.27 -8.93 -0.78
N ALA A 56 19.90 -8.06 -1.58
CA ALA A 56 19.24 -7.36 -2.68
C ALA A 56 18.77 -8.32 -3.78
N GLY A 57 19.55 -9.35 -4.10
CA GLY A 57 19.18 -10.40 -5.05
C GLY A 57 18.04 -11.27 -4.54
N LEU A 58 18.07 -11.69 -3.27
CA LEU A 58 16.99 -12.44 -2.63
C LEU A 58 15.71 -11.60 -2.50
N GLY A 59 15.83 -10.30 -2.25
CA GLY A 59 14.70 -9.36 -2.24
C GLY A 59 14.06 -9.17 -3.63
N ILE A 60 14.79 -9.43 -4.71
CA ILE A 60 14.26 -9.42 -6.09
C ILE A 60 13.59 -10.76 -6.44
N PHE A 61 13.95 -11.87 -5.78
CA PHE A 61 13.36 -13.20 -6.01
C PHE A 61 12.22 -13.57 -5.05
N SER A 62 11.95 -12.79 -4.00
CA SER A 62 10.77 -12.96 -3.12
C SER A 62 9.52 -12.22 -3.62
N GLY A 63 9.45 -11.89 -4.92
CA GLY A 63 8.37 -11.11 -5.53
C GLY A 63 7.32 -11.92 -6.29
N THR A 64 7.12 -13.20 -5.96
CA THR A 64 6.02 -14.00 -6.53
C THR A 64 5.30 -14.78 -5.43
N ASP A 65 4.91 -14.11 -4.36
CA ASP A 65 3.80 -14.61 -3.57
C ASP A 65 2.50 -14.18 -4.28
N GLU A 66 1.79 -15.20 -4.76
CA GLU A 66 0.39 -15.18 -5.15
C GLU A 66 -0.46 -14.19 -4.33
N PHE A 67 -1.37 -13.48 -5.02
CA PHE A 67 -2.36 -12.51 -4.50
C PHE A 67 -1.96 -11.02 -4.41
N GLY A 68 -1.48 -10.46 -5.53
CA GLY A 68 -1.58 -9.02 -5.77
C GLY A 68 -3.04 -8.61 -6.00
N SER A 69 -3.77 -8.24 -4.94
CA SER A 69 -5.15 -7.71 -5.04
C SER A 69 -5.23 -6.42 -5.86
N GLU A 70 -4.10 -5.76 -6.03
CA GLU A 70 -3.90 -4.52 -6.78
C GLU A 70 -4.07 -4.65 -8.31
N ASN A 71 -4.10 -5.87 -8.86
CA ASN A 71 -4.40 -6.08 -10.28
C ASN A 71 -5.90 -6.22 -10.58
N TYR A 72 -6.73 -6.41 -9.55
CA TYR A 72 -8.12 -6.80 -9.73
C TYR A 72 -9.13 -5.74 -9.36
N PHE A 73 -8.72 -4.57 -8.87
CA PHE A 73 -9.65 -3.47 -8.60
C PHE A 73 -9.35 -2.32 -9.54
N TYR A 74 -10.39 -1.79 -10.19
CA TYR A 74 -10.26 -0.43 -10.71
C TYR A 74 -10.12 0.51 -9.51
N ILE A 75 -8.97 1.14 -9.34
CA ILE A 75 -8.76 2.13 -8.28
C ILE A 75 -8.95 3.52 -8.90
N PRO A 76 -9.97 4.29 -8.48
CA PRO A 76 -10.12 5.68 -8.90
C PRO A 76 -8.89 6.49 -8.47
N ASP A 77 -8.54 7.55 -9.22
CA ASP A 77 -7.49 8.51 -8.83
C ASP A 77 -8.00 9.45 -7.70
N TYR A 78 -8.36 8.83 -6.58
CA TYR A 78 -8.93 9.42 -5.38
C TYR A 78 -8.38 8.68 -4.16
N ARG A 79 -7.96 9.42 -3.14
CA ARG A 79 -7.53 8.85 -1.86
C ARG A 79 -7.94 9.75 -0.71
N LEU A 80 -8.47 9.15 0.35
CA LEU A 80 -8.60 9.79 1.65
C LEU A 80 -7.22 10.16 2.20
N ASN A 81 -7.09 11.37 2.73
CA ASN A 81 -5.84 11.90 3.29
C ASN A 81 -5.84 11.96 4.84
N LYS A 82 -6.96 11.60 5.46
CA LYS A 82 -7.20 11.51 6.90
C LYS A 82 -8.34 10.53 7.16
N SER A 83 -8.54 10.11 8.41
CA SER A 83 -9.67 9.25 8.73
C SER A 83 -11.00 9.94 8.40
N PRO A 84 -11.91 9.29 7.65
CA PRO A 84 -13.09 9.93 7.10
C PRO A 84 -14.17 10.21 8.16
N LEU A 85 -14.76 11.40 8.06
CA LEU A 85 -16.05 11.73 8.65
C LEU A 85 -17.18 11.50 7.64
N PHE A 86 -17.99 10.49 7.89
CA PHE A 86 -19.22 10.20 7.14
C PHE A 86 -20.39 10.99 7.72
N CYS A 87 -21.06 11.75 6.88
CA CYS A 87 -22.25 12.51 7.24
C CYS A 87 -23.46 12.00 6.45
N ALA A 88 -24.45 11.48 7.15
CA ALA A 88 -25.74 11.17 6.56
C ALA A 88 -26.73 12.32 6.79
N GLN A 89 -27.38 12.80 5.72
CA GLN A 89 -28.43 13.80 5.86
C GLN A 89 -29.71 13.16 6.38
N ASP A 90 -30.29 13.78 7.40
CA ASP A 90 -31.57 13.37 7.93
C ASP A 90 -32.67 13.60 6.88
N PHE A 91 -33.69 12.74 6.88
CA PHE A 91 -34.78 12.80 5.93
C PHE A 91 -36.08 12.26 6.54
N SER A 92 -37.17 12.53 5.85
CA SER A 92 -38.49 12.00 6.17
C SER A 92 -39.15 11.48 4.91
N ASP A 93 -39.75 10.30 5.02
CA ASP A 93 -40.56 9.71 3.97
C ASP A 93 -42.00 9.54 4.49
N PRO A 94 -42.99 10.24 3.91
CA PRO A 94 -44.38 10.13 4.34
C PRO A 94 -45.03 8.79 4.00
N VAL A 95 -44.51 8.06 3.00
CA VAL A 95 -44.99 6.75 2.56
C VAL A 95 -44.33 5.63 3.36
N PHE A 96 -43.05 5.80 3.70
CA PHE A 96 -42.27 4.86 4.51
C PHE A 96 -41.68 5.51 5.77
N PRO A 97 -42.49 5.80 6.81
CA PRO A 97 -42.03 6.55 7.99
C PRO A 97 -40.82 5.94 8.71
N ASN A 98 -40.68 4.62 8.67
CA ASN A 98 -39.59 3.90 9.31
C ASN A 98 -38.30 3.86 8.46
N ALA A 99 -38.34 4.29 7.19
CA ALA A 99 -37.18 4.24 6.30
C ALA A 99 -36.01 5.05 6.87
N ARG A 100 -36.29 6.22 7.46
CA ARG A 100 -35.30 7.06 8.13
C ARG A 100 -34.44 6.28 9.11
N ASP A 101 -35.08 5.70 10.13
CA ASP A 101 -34.36 5.04 11.22
C ASP A 101 -33.62 3.80 10.70
N ILE A 102 -34.26 3.04 9.81
CA ILE A 102 -33.67 1.84 9.20
C ILE A 102 -32.40 2.20 8.41
N LEU A 103 -32.46 3.20 7.52
CA LEU A 103 -31.34 3.53 6.65
C LEU A 103 -30.19 4.19 7.40
N LEU A 104 -30.49 5.08 8.35
CA LEU A 104 -29.44 5.70 9.19
C LEU A 104 -28.74 4.66 10.07
N GLU A 105 -29.48 3.74 10.68
CA GLU A 105 -28.91 2.64 11.47
C GLU A 105 -28.02 1.74 10.60
N LYS A 106 -28.53 1.30 9.44
CA LYS A 106 -27.78 0.44 8.51
C LYS A 106 -26.51 1.10 8.00
N THR A 107 -26.56 2.39 7.70
CA THR A 107 -25.40 3.18 7.26
C THR A 107 -24.36 3.30 8.36
N SER A 108 -24.76 3.67 9.57
CA SER A 108 -23.86 3.73 10.73
C SER A 108 -23.20 2.37 10.99
N LYS A 109 -23.97 1.29 10.89
CA LYS A 109 -23.48 -0.09 11.05
C LYS A 109 -22.51 -0.47 9.93
N ALA A 110 -22.78 -0.11 8.68
CA ALA A 110 -21.89 -0.41 7.55
C ALA A 110 -20.53 0.28 7.68
N VAL A 111 -20.52 1.58 8.04
CA VAL A 111 -19.28 2.34 8.33
C VAL A 111 -18.47 1.65 9.43
N LYS A 112 -19.13 1.29 10.53
CA LYS A 112 -18.48 0.59 11.64
C LYS A 112 -17.99 -0.81 11.27
N ASN A 113 -18.73 -1.52 10.42
CA ASN A 113 -18.33 -2.85 9.95
C ASN A 113 -17.05 -2.78 9.11
N TRP A 114 -16.96 -1.82 8.19
CA TRP A 114 -15.73 -1.55 7.44
C TRP A 114 -14.55 -1.27 8.36
N GLN A 115 -14.70 -0.35 9.32
CA GLN A 115 -13.66 -0.07 10.31
C GLN A 115 -13.22 -1.36 11.02
N ASN A 116 -14.17 -2.10 11.61
CA ASN A 116 -13.86 -3.31 12.38
C ASN A 116 -13.13 -4.36 11.52
N ARG A 117 -13.56 -4.57 10.27
CA ARG A 117 -12.95 -5.56 9.37
C ARG A 117 -11.51 -5.17 9.02
N ILE A 118 -11.25 -3.88 8.82
CA ILE A 118 -9.91 -3.37 8.57
C ILE A 118 -9.04 -3.52 9.82
N GLU A 119 -9.50 -3.06 10.98
CA GLU A 119 -8.75 -3.18 12.25
C GLU A 119 -8.43 -4.64 12.61
N GLN A 120 -9.37 -5.56 12.35
CA GLN A 120 -9.16 -7.00 12.53
C GLN A 120 -8.07 -7.53 11.61
N TYR A 121 -8.07 -7.13 10.34
CA TYR A 121 -7.09 -7.59 9.35
C TYR A 121 -5.69 -7.04 9.62
N THR A 122 -5.57 -5.78 10.02
CA THR A 122 -4.28 -5.13 10.27
C THR A 122 -3.74 -5.38 11.67
N GLU A 123 -4.55 -5.96 12.57
CA GLU A 123 -4.26 -6.08 14.00
C GLU A 123 -3.96 -4.72 14.67
N THR A 124 -4.50 -3.63 14.11
CA THR A 124 -4.29 -2.26 14.62
C THR A 124 -5.58 -1.68 15.15
N LYS A 125 -5.72 -1.66 16.48
CA LYS A 125 -6.86 -1.02 17.14
C LYS A 125 -6.68 0.51 17.16
N GLU A 126 -7.76 1.26 16.93
CA GLU A 126 -7.83 2.73 17.01
C GLU A 126 -7.03 3.50 15.94
N VAL A 127 -6.37 2.79 15.02
CA VAL A 127 -5.66 3.41 13.90
C VAL A 127 -6.63 3.83 12.78
N TRP A 128 -7.71 3.07 12.61
CA TRP A 128 -8.76 3.35 11.65
C TRP A 128 -9.96 3.89 12.42
N ASN A 129 -10.14 5.21 12.45
CA ASN A 129 -11.20 5.84 13.25
C ASN A 129 -12.22 6.52 12.34
N PHE A 130 -13.23 5.77 11.90
CA PHE A 130 -14.28 6.29 11.04
C PHE A 130 -15.35 6.94 11.91
N GLU A 131 -15.60 8.23 11.68
CA GLU A 131 -16.67 8.94 12.36
C GLU A 131 -17.96 8.90 11.53
N PHE A 132 -19.10 8.71 12.19
CA PHE A 132 -20.41 8.81 11.55
C PHE A 132 -21.26 9.84 12.28
N ARG A 133 -21.85 10.76 11.53
CA ARG A 133 -22.77 11.78 12.06
C ARG A 133 -24.02 11.88 11.19
N THR A 134 -25.14 12.10 11.84
CA THR A 134 -26.37 12.53 11.17
C THR A 134 -26.44 14.05 11.22
N ILE A 135 -26.67 14.69 10.09
CA ILE A 135 -26.87 16.14 9.99
C ILE A 135 -28.33 16.45 9.68
N SER A 136 -28.81 17.65 10.05
CA SER A 136 -30.20 18.04 9.78
C SER A 136 -30.49 18.07 8.28
N LYS A 137 -31.76 17.84 7.91
CA LYS A 137 -32.24 17.91 6.52
C LYS A 137 -31.94 19.27 5.87
N ASP A 138 -32.02 20.34 6.65
CA ASP A 138 -31.84 21.73 6.16
C ASP A 138 -30.39 22.24 6.31
N SER A 139 -29.46 21.36 6.69
CA SER A 139 -28.04 21.69 6.83
C SER A 139 -27.28 21.48 5.53
N HIS A 140 -26.24 22.29 5.34
CA HIS A 140 -25.25 22.12 4.27
C HIS A 140 -24.10 21.26 4.78
N PHE A 141 -23.62 20.30 3.97
CA PHE A 141 -22.56 19.38 4.38
C PHE A 141 -21.22 20.10 4.64
N GLU A 142 -20.98 21.21 3.93
CA GLU A 142 -19.79 22.04 4.06
C GLU A 142 -19.62 22.61 5.47
N ASP A 143 -20.72 22.83 6.20
CA ASP A 143 -20.72 23.39 7.55
C ASP A 143 -20.15 22.41 8.60
N PHE A 144 -20.07 21.11 8.26
CA PHE A 144 -19.70 20.04 9.19
C PHE A 144 -18.35 19.41 8.87
N GLY A 145 -17.69 19.83 7.78
CA GLY A 145 -16.38 19.30 7.38
C GLY A 145 -16.40 17.82 7.03
N CYS A 146 -17.52 17.35 6.46
CA CYS A 146 -17.72 15.96 6.05
C CYS A 146 -16.75 15.57 4.93
N ASP A 147 -16.15 14.39 5.04
CA ASP A 147 -15.32 13.82 3.97
C ASP A 147 -16.17 12.97 3.01
N ALA A 148 -17.29 12.45 3.51
CA ALA A 148 -18.29 11.78 2.71
C ALA A 148 -19.69 12.21 3.11
N THR A 149 -20.52 12.53 2.12
CA THR A 149 -21.93 12.88 2.29
C THR A 149 -22.78 11.71 1.82
N ILE A 150 -23.86 11.43 2.55
CA ILE A 150 -24.78 10.33 2.23
C ILE A 150 -26.20 10.87 2.26
N THR A 151 -26.89 10.76 1.14
CA THR A 151 -28.31 11.11 0.99
C THR A 151 -29.12 9.89 0.58
N PHE A 152 -30.42 9.95 0.84
CA PHE A 152 -31.34 8.85 0.60
C PHE A 152 -32.47 9.32 -0.32
N GLU A 153 -32.63 8.64 -1.46
CA GLU A 153 -33.68 8.90 -2.42
C GLU A 153 -34.49 7.63 -2.67
N GLN A 154 -35.77 7.77 -3.03
CA GLN A 154 -36.62 6.60 -3.29
C GLN A 154 -36.16 5.84 -4.54
N PHE A 155 -35.90 6.58 -5.63
CA PHE A 155 -35.51 6.05 -6.94
C PHE A 155 -34.62 7.04 -7.69
N PRO A 156 -33.82 6.57 -8.66
CA PRO A 156 -33.14 7.44 -9.60
C PRO A 156 -34.12 8.34 -10.36
N SER A 157 -33.66 9.54 -10.74
CA SER A 157 -34.44 10.46 -11.57
C SER A 157 -34.89 9.83 -12.89
N LEU A 158 -36.07 10.22 -13.38
CA LEU A 158 -36.62 9.74 -14.65
C LEU A 158 -35.61 9.90 -15.80
N GLY A 159 -35.36 8.80 -16.53
CA GLY A 159 -34.43 8.77 -17.67
C GLY A 159 -32.99 8.41 -17.31
N LYS A 160 -32.66 8.22 -16.03
CA LYS A 160 -31.40 7.61 -15.60
C LYS A 160 -31.47 6.08 -15.61
N GLU A 161 -30.30 5.44 -15.66
CA GLU A 161 -30.17 3.99 -15.48
C GLU A 161 -30.67 3.58 -14.08
N VAL A 162 -31.25 2.38 -13.99
CA VAL A 162 -31.72 1.84 -12.71
C VAL A 162 -30.52 1.33 -11.93
N VAL A 163 -30.00 2.19 -11.07
CA VAL A 163 -28.95 1.88 -10.10
C VAL A 163 -29.53 1.92 -8.68
N ARG A 164 -28.88 1.21 -7.75
CA ARG A 164 -29.29 1.16 -6.34
C ARG A 164 -28.51 2.14 -5.46
N GLY A 165 -27.34 2.57 -5.92
CA GLY A 165 -26.51 3.59 -5.29
C GLY A 165 -25.66 4.28 -6.34
N GLU A 166 -25.27 5.51 -6.06
CA GLU A 166 -24.30 6.28 -6.84
C GLU A 166 -23.29 6.91 -5.88
N THR A 167 -21.99 6.70 -6.12
CA THR A 167 -20.92 7.43 -5.44
C THR A 167 -20.20 8.32 -6.44
N ALA A 168 -20.23 9.63 -6.21
CA ALA A 168 -19.43 10.60 -6.93
C ALA A 168 -18.18 10.93 -6.11
N LEU A 169 -17.01 10.57 -6.65
CA LEU A 169 -15.72 10.87 -6.04
C LEU A 169 -15.19 12.21 -6.57
N SER A 170 -14.91 13.15 -5.68
CA SER A 170 -14.31 14.42 -6.04
C SER A 170 -12.79 14.40 -5.89
N GLN A 171 -12.09 14.95 -6.88
CA GLN A 171 -10.64 15.18 -6.84
C GLN A 171 -10.17 16.02 -5.63
N TYR A 172 -11.09 16.72 -4.94
CA TYR A 172 -10.79 17.53 -3.77
C TYR A 172 -10.87 16.77 -2.44
N GLY A 173 -11.07 15.44 -2.48
CA GLY A 173 -11.04 14.61 -1.27
C GLY A 173 -12.41 14.38 -0.63
N PHE A 174 -13.51 14.88 -1.22
CA PHE A 174 -14.87 14.61 -0.76
C PHE A 174 -15.58 13.57 -1.63
N SER A 175 -16.50 12.80 -1.05
CA SER A 175 -17.33 11.83 -1.77
C SER A 175 -18.80 12.11 -1.51
N ASP A 176 -19.63 12.09 -2.55
CA ASP A 176 -21.08 12.24 -2.43
C ASP A 176 -21.77 10.92 -2.79
N VAL A 177 -22.50 10.36 -1.84
CA VAL A 177 -23.19 9.07 -1.97
C VAL A 177 -24.69 9.31 -1.99
N VAL A 178 -25.37 8.80 -3.01
CA VAL A 178 -26.83 8.74 -3.08
C VAL A 178 -27.26 7.29 -2.99
N ILE A 179 -28.10 6.95 -2.02
CA ILE A 179 -28.65 5.60 -1.85
C ILE A 179 -30.11 5.59 -2.29
N PHE A 180 -30.42 4.75 -3.28
CA PHE A 180 -31.79 4.51 -3.74
C PHE A 180 -32.40 3.35 -2.98
N TYR A 181 -33.28 3.63 -2.01
CA TYR A 181 -33.62 2.65 -0.98
C TYR A 181 -34.86 1.81 -1.23
N LEU A 182 -35.69 2.14 -2.22
CA LEU A 182 -36.86 1.32 -2.55
C LEU A 182 -36.51 0.24 -3.57
N ASP A 183 -37.17 -0.91 -3.44
CA ASP A 183 -37.01 -2.04 -4.37
C ASP A 183 -37.27 -1.56 -5.81
N PRO A 184 -36.31 -1.72 -6.74
CA PRO A 184 -36.45 -1.20 -8.10
C PRO A 184 -37.60 -1.87 -8.87
N VAL A 185 -38.01 -3.07 -8.47
CA VAL A 185 -39.08 -3.84 -9.10
C VAL A 185 -40.43 -3.48 -8.50
N SER A 186 -40.59 -3.63 -7.18
CA SER A 186 -41.90 -3.45 -6.53
C SER A 186 -42.20 -2.01 -6.16
N LYS A 187 -41.17 -1.20 -5.89
CA LYS A 187 -41.25 0.24 -5.58
C LYS A 187 -42.08 0.60 -4.35
N ASP A 188 -42.45 -0.39 -3.55
CA ASP A 188 -43.40 -0.27 -2.45
C ASP A 188 -42.84 -0.80 -1.12
N LYS A 189 -41.55 -1.13 -1.08
CA LYS A 189 -40.82 -1.60 0.10
C LYS A 189 -39.35 -1.24 -0.04
N ILE A 190 -38.65 -1.22 1.09
CA ILE A 190 -37.19 -1.05 1.12
C ILE A 190 -36.54 -2.22 0.36
N ASP A 191 -35.51 -1.92 -0.45
CA ASP A 191 -34.78 -2.94 -1.21
C ASP A 191 -34.23 -4.00 -0.22
N PRO A 192 -34.53 -5.30 -0.42
CA PRO A 192 -34.02 -6.35 0.44
C PRO A 192 -32.49 -6.44 0.46
N ASN A 193 -31.81 -5.86 -0.52
CA ASN A 193 -30.35 -5.82 -0.63
C ASN A 193 -29.74 -4.49 -0.14
N ILE A 194 -30.51 -3.64 0.52
CA ILE A 194 -30.05 -2.29 0.91
C ILE A 194 -28.79 -2.31 1.78
N ASP A 195 -28.61 -3.33 2.62
CA ASP A 195 -27.39 -3.49 3.43
C ASP A 195 -26.14 -3.68 2.56
N MET A 196 -26.25 -4.48 1.50
CA MET A 196 -25.18 -4.69 0.55
C MET A 196 -24.87 -3.40 -0.20
N VAL A 197 -25.90 -2.70 -0.69
CA VAL A 197 -25.75 -1.45 -1.45
C VAL A 197 -25.03 -0.40 -0.60
N ILE A 198 -25.51 -0.14 0.61
CA ILE A 198 -24.86 0.80 1.54
C ILE A 198 -23.40 0.38 1.77
N THR A 199 -23.14 -0.89 2.07
CA THR A 199 -21.79 -1.38 2.33
C THR A 199 -20.87 -1.20 1.11
N HIS A 200 -21.40 -1.43 -0.09
CA HIS A 200 -20.72 -1.26 -1.36
C HIS A 200 -20.35 0.20 -1.62
N GLU A 201 -21.30 1.13 -1.49
CA GLU A 201 -21.02 2.56 -1.69
C GLU A 201 -20.02 3.11 -0.66
N ILE A 202 -20.05 2.65 0.59
CA ILE A 202 -19.00 2.98 1.57
C ILE A 202 -17.63 2.46 1.11
N GLY A 203 -17.57 1.29 0.45
CA GLY A 203 -16.35 0.80 -0.18
C GLY A 203 -15.83 1.74 -1.28
N HIS A 204 -16.72 2.32 -2.08
CA HIS A 204 -16.36 3.36 -3.05
C HIS A 204 -15.77 4.61 -2.40
N VAL A 205 -16.36 5.08 -1.31
CA VAL A 205 -15.80 6.20 -0.52
C VAL A 205 -14.38 5.88 0.00
N LEU A 206 -14.13 4.61 0.36
CA LEU A 206 -12.80 4.17 0.76
C LEU A 206 -11.82 4.01 -0.42
N GLY A 207 -12.22 4.34 -1.65
CA GLY A 207 -11.37 4.33 -2.83
C GLY A 207 -11.33 2.99 -3.57
N LEU A 208 -12.24 2.06 -3.27
CA LEU A 208 -12.39 0.83 -4.06
C LEU A 208 -13.27 1.09 -5.27
N GLY A 209 -12.88 0.66 -6.47
CA GLY A 209 -13.82 0.51 -7.58
C GLY A 209 -14.36 -0.91 -7.69
N HIS A 210 -15.06 -1.20 -8.79
CA HIS A 210 -15.50 -2.56 -9.06
C HIS A 210 -14.31 -3.44 -9.46
N PRO A 211 -14.26 -4.69 -8.98
CA PRO A 211 -13.17 -5.57 -9.29
C PRO A 211 -13.33 -6.22 -10.67
N VAL A 212 -12.22 -6.36 -11.39
CA VAL A 212 -12.08 -7.13 -12.61
C VAL A 212 -11.22 -8.35 -12.30
N PHE A 213 -11.80 -9.55 -12.28
CA PHE A 213 -11.09 -10.79 -11.93
C PHE A 213 -10.33 -11.42 -13.12
N GLU A 214 -10.07 -10.64 -14.18
CA GLU A 214 -9.31 -11.07 -15.34
C GLU A 214 -7.89 -11.50 -14.92
N GLY A 215 -7.47 -12.71 -15.28
CA GLY A 215 -6.17 -13.27 -14.88
C GLY A 215 -6.10 -13.89 -13.48
N MET A 216 -7.22 -13.97 -12.74
CA MET A 216 -7.31 -14.78 -11.52
C MET A 216 -7.47 -16.28 -11.91
N TYR A 217 -7.02 -17.23 -11.08
CA TYR A 217 -6.93 -18.67 -11.47
C TYR A 217 -8.23 -19.28 -12.04
N ASP A 218 -9.39 -18.83 -11.56
CA ASP A 218 -10.70 -19.26 -12.04
C ASP A 218 -11.50 -18.14 -12.75
N GLU A 219 -11.05 -16.88 -12.67
CA GLU A 219 -11.75 -15.68 -13.18
C GLU A 219 -13.20 -15.55 -12.70
N ILE A 220 -13.59 -16.25 -11.63
CA ILE A 220 -14.97 -16.28 -11.14
C ILE A 220 -15.12 -15.26 -10.01
N PRO A 221 -16.10 -14.33 -10.07
CA PRO A 221 -16.33 -13.33 -9.02
C PRO A 221 -16.97 -13.93 -7.74
N PHE A 222 -17.19 -15.24 -7.67
CA PHE A 222 -17.82 -15.90 -6.54
C PHE A 222 -17.20 -17.28 -6.29
N TYR A 223 -17.51 -17.85 -5.14
CA TYR A 223 -17.21 -19.24 -4.81
C TYR A 223 -18.41 -19.89 -4.11
N ILE A 224 -18.36 -21.21 -3.98
CA ILE A 224 -19.38 -22.01 -3.28
C ILE A 224 -18.73 -22.59 -2.03
N ASP A 225 -19.37 -22.43 -0.87
CA ASP A 225 -18.89 -23.04 0.39
C ASP A 225 -19.31 -24.51 0.52
N ASP A 226 -18.85 -25.17 1.59
CA ASP A 226 -19.15 -26.59 1.86
C ASP A 226 -20.65 -26.86 2.06
N ASP A 227 -21.44 -25.83 2.41
CA ASP A 227 -22.89 -25.90 2.56
C ASP A 227 -23.64 -25.64 1.24
N GLY A 228 -22.93 -25.44 0.12
CA GLY A 228 -23.50 -25.16 -1.18
C GLY A 228 -24.01 -23.72 -1.36
N ARG A 229 -23.61 -22.78 -0.49
CA ARG A 229 -24.00 -21.37 -0.57
C ARG A 229 -23.03 -20.61 -1.46
N PHE A 230 -23.60 -19.73 -2.28
CA PHE A 230 -22.82 -18.86 -3.16
C PHE A 230 -22.38 -17.62 -2.39
N TRP A 231 -21.08 -17.36 -2.36
CA TRP A 231 -20.48 -16.19 -1.72
C TRP A 231 -19.75 -15.34 -2.74
N SER A 232 -20.01 -14.04 -2.71
CA SER A 232 -19.25 -13.08 -3.50
C SER A 232 -17.81 -13.04 -3.02
N ARG A 233 -16.83 -12.94 -3.94
CA ARG A 233 -15.42 -12.75 -3.58
C ARG A 233 -15.10 -11.33 -3.10
N SER A 234 -16.03 -10.41 -3.27
CA SER A 234 -15.90 -8.99 -2.90
C SER A 234 -17.28 -8.37 -2.76
N VAL A 235 -17.47 -7.46 -1.79
CA VAL A 235 -18.70 -6.65 -1.73
C VAL A 235 -18.80 -5.67 -2.90
N MET A 236 -17.68 -5.37 -3.56
CA MET A 236 -17.57 -4.45 -4.69
C MET A 236 -17.99 -5.07 -6.03
N ILE A 237 -18.41 -6.33 -6.05
CA ILE A 237 -18.96 -6.98 -7.25
C ILE A 237 -20.39 -6.54 -7.48
N THR A 238 -20.71 -6.26 -8.75
CA THR A 238 -22.06 -5.87 -9.14
C THR A 238 -22.50 -6.60 -10.41
N PRO A 239 -23.83 -6.75 -10.63
CA PRO A 239 -24.37 -7.26 -11.89
C PRO A 239 -24.01 -6.40 -13.11
N GLN A 240 -23.69 -5.12 -12.92
CA GLN A 240 -23.26 -4.21 -13.99
C GLN A 240 -21.93 -4.66 -14.61
N VAL A 241 -20.99 -5.14 -13.77
CA VAL A 241 -19.70 -5.66 -14.24
C VAL A 241 -19.80 -7.16 -14.57
N TYR A 242 -20.59 -7.91 -13.81
CA TYR A 242 -20.78 -9.36 -14.00
C TYR A 242 -22.27 -9.69 -14.18
N PRO A 243 -22.81 -9.68 -15.41
CA PRO A 243 -24.24 -9.86 -15.64
C PRO A 243 -24.77 -11.28 -15.32
N LEU A 244 -23.87 -12.26 -15.15
CA LEU A 244 -24.19 -13.68 -14.95
C LEU A 244 -23.99 -14.14 -13.50
N LEU A 245 -24.17 -13.25 -12.52
CA LEU A 245 -24.07 -13.62 -11.10
C LEU A 245 -25.27 -14.48 -10.64
N PRO A 246 -25.05 -15.46 -9.74
CA PRO A 246 -26.12 -16.19 -9.10
C PRO A 246 -27.10 -15.27 -8.36
N SER A 247 -28.39 -15.52 -8.46
CA SER A 247 -29.42 -14.68 -7.81
C SER A 247 -29.44 -14.80 -6.29
N ASN A 248 -28.86 -15.87 -5.74
CA ASN A 248 -28.75 -16.14 -4.30
C ASN A 248 -27.34 -15.87 -3.75
N LEU A 249 -26.54 -15.05 -4.45
CA LEU A 249 -25.20 -14.69 -4.03
C LEU A 249 -25.25 -13.87 -2.73
N ILE A 250 -24.46 -14.29 -1.74
CA ILE A 250 -24.30 -13.59 -0.48
C ILE A 250 -23.15 -12.60 -0.60
N TYR A 251 -23.42 -11.34 -0.29
CA TYR A 251 -22.43 -10.26 -0.34
C TYR A 251 -21.98 -9.89 1.07
N THR A 252 -20.68 -9.77 1.27
CA THR A 252 -20.06 -9.37 2.53
C THR A 252 -18.71 -8.70 2.26
N ILE A 253 -18.23 -7.89 3.20
CA ILE A 253 -16.85 -7.37 3.15
C ILE A 253 -15.91 -8.56 3.32
N THR A 254 -15.09 -8.81 2.30
CA THR A 254 -14.12 -9.91 2.26
C THR A 254 -12.70 -9.44 2.56
N ASP A 255 -11.78 -10.38 2.69
CA ASP A 255 -10.36 -10.04 2.87
C ASP A 255 -9.75 -9.40 1.62
N TYR A 256 -10.31 -9.64 0.42
CA TYR A 256 -9.90 -8.93 -0.81
C TYR A 256 -10.21 -7.44 -0.72
N ASP A 257 -11.40 -7.12 -0.22
CA ASP A 257 -11.86 -5.75 -0.04
C ASP A 257 -10.97 -5.02 0.98
N VAL A 258 -10.78 -5.63 2.14
CA VAL A 258 -9.99 -5.06 3.23
C VAL A 258 -8.53 -4.90 2.84
N ARG A 259 -7.92 -5.92 2.24
CA ARG A 259 -6.53 -5.85 1.75
C ARG A 259 -6.35 -4.71 0.75
N SER A 260 -7.33 -4.52 -0.14
CA SER A 260 -7.27 -3.44 -1.13
C SER A 260 -7.29 -2.07 -0.44
N VAL A 261 -8.18 -1.85 0.54
CA VAL A 261 -8.17 -0.61 1.35
C VAL A 261 -6.84 -0.43 2.08
N VAL A 262 -6.31 -1.47 2.71
CA VAL A 262 -5.03 -1.42 3.41
C VAL A 262 -3.88 -1.13 2.46
N ASN A 263 -3.88 -1.66 1.23
CA ASN A 263 -2.85 -1.34 0.25
C ASN A 263 -2.93 0.12 -0.22
N LEU A 264 -4.12 0.72 -0.29
CA LEU A 264 -4.29 2.13 -0.66
C LEU A 264 -3.72 3.09 0.38
N TYR A 265 -3.90 2.78 1.66
CA TYR A 265 -3.59 3.68 2.78
C TYR A 265 -2.41 3.20 3.65
N GLY A 266 -1.84 2.04 3.36
CA GLY A 266 -0.86 1.38 4.21
C GLY A 266 -1.45 0.92 5.55
N GLY A 267 -0.65 1.01 6.62
CA GLY A 267 -1.05 0.61 7.97
C GLY A 267 -2.08 1.52 8.65
N GLY A 268 -2.64 2.53 7.97
CA GLY A 268 -3.67 3.42 8.52
C GLY A 268 -3.87 4.73 7.74
N ILE A 269 -5.08 5.27 7.77
CA ILE A 269 -5.36 6.63 7.27
C ILE A 269 -5.00 7.64 8.35
N SER A 270 -3.71 7.97 8.42
CA SER A 270 -3.20 8.92 9.41
C SER A 270 -3.78 10.31 9.21
N ASN A 271 -4.17 10.99 10.29
CA ASN A 271 -4.45 12.42 10.30
C ASN A 271 -3.18 13.29 10.14
N THR A 272 -2.02 12.68 9.96
CA THR A 272 -0.80 13.40 9.62
C THR A 272 -0.72 13.56 8.10
N PRO A 273 -0.56 14.79 7.57
CA PRO A 273 -0.35 14.98 6.14
C PRO A 273 0.80 14.08 5.70
N ILE A 274 0.60 13.35 4.60
CA ILE A 274 1.50 12.31 4.08
C ILE A 274 2.92 12.87 3.89
N PHE A 275 3.70 12.84 4.98
CA PHE A 275 5.12 13.16 4.98
C PHE A 275 5.96 11.93 4.63
N PHE A 276 5.37 10.73 4.60
CA PHE A 276 6.11 9.48 4.39
C PHE A 276 6.68 9.33 2.97
N GLY A 277 5.98 9.83 1.93
CA GLY A 277 6.52 9.84 0.57
C GLY A 277 7.78 10.73 0.45
N TYR A 278 7.70 11.94 0.98
CA TYR A 278 8.82 12.90 0.97
C TYR A 278 9.95 12.47 1.91
N LEU A 279 9.65 11.90 3.08
CA LEU A 279 10.64 11.42 4.03
C LEU A 279 11.43 10.24 3.46
N ASN A 280 10.78 9.29 2.78
CA ASN A 280 11.46 8.21 2.08
C ASN A 280 12.37 8.74 0.96
N TYR A 281 11.91 9.72 0.18
CA TYR A 281 12.75 10.37 -0.84
C TYR A 281 13.96 11.09 -0.22
N ILE A 282 13.77 11.81 0.90
CA ILE A 282 14.85 12.51 1.60
C ILE A 282 15.85 11.51 2.17
N ILE A 283 15.39 10.42 2.80
CA ILE A 283 16.26 9.36 3.34
C ILE A 283 17.06 8.70 2.22
N ILE A 284 16.40 8.30 1.12
CA ILE A 284 17.07 7.70 -0.04
C ILE A 284 18.10 8.67 -0.63
N THR A 285 17.75 9.95 -0.76
CA THR A 285 18.65 10.99 -1.28
C THR A 285 19.87 11.18 -0.37
N ILE A 286 19.67 11.24 0.96
CA ILE A 286 20.75 11.36 1.94
C ILE A 286 21.68 10.13 1.89
N VAL A 287 21.11 8.93 1.78
CA VAL A 287 21.88 7.68 1.67
C VAL A 287 22.70 7.66 0.37
N LEU A 288 22.11 8.02 -0.77
CA LEU A 288 22.81 8.06 -2.05
C LEU A 288 23.93 9.11 -2.06
N VAL A 289 23.68 10.30 -1.51
CA VAL A 289 24.69 11.35 -1.36
C VAL A 289 25.83 10.89 -0.43
N GLY A 290 25.49 10.24 0.68
CA GLY A 290 26.47 9.69 1.63
C GLY A 290 27.37 8.63 0.98
N ILE A 291 26.79 7.71 0.20
CA ILE A 291 27.53 6.69 -0.56
C ILE A 291 28.45 7.37 -1.59
N ALA A 292 27.94 8.31 -2.37
CA ALA A 292 28.73 9.03 -3.38
C ALA A 292 29.90 9.78 -2.75
N PHE A 293 29.69 10.46 -1.61
CA PHE A 293 30.74 11.15 -0.88
C PHE A 293 31.81 10.18 -0.34
N PHE A 294 31.38 9.06 0.24
CA PHE A 294 32.29 8.04 0.76
C PHE A 294 33.15 7.40 -0.34
N VAL A 295 32.54 7.05 -1.48
CA VAL A 295 33.23 6.49 -2.64
C VAL A 295 34.23 7.49 -3.21
N ASN A 296 33.84 8.76 -3.40
CA ASN A 296 34.72 9.81 -3.90
C ASN A 296 35.92 10.06 -2.96
N LYS A 297 35.68 10.12 -1.65
CA LYS A 297 36.75 10.24 -0.65
C LYS A 297 37.72 9.06 -0.71
N LYS A 298 37.20 7.84 -0.84
CA LYS A 298 38.03 6.63 -0.93
C LYS A 298 38.82 6.56 -2.22
N LEU A 299 38.28 7.01 -3.35
CA LEU A 299 39.00 7.07 -4.63
C LEU A 299 40.14 8.08 -4.62
N LYS A 300 40.04 9.18 -3.87
CA LYS A 300 41.13 10.16 -3.71
C LYS A 300 42.27 9.70 -2.80
N GLU A 301 42.04 8.67 -1.98
CA GLU A 301 43.05 8.09 -1.08
C GLU A 301 43.86 6.96 -1.76
N TYR A 302 43.52 6.58 -3.00
CA TYR A 302 44.22 5.62 -3.85
C TYR A 302 44.93 6.32 -5.00
#